data_AF-A0A2L1GLK9-F1
#
_entry.id   AF-A0A2L1GLK9-F1
#
_cell.length_a   1.000
_cell.length_b   1.000
_cell.length_c   1.000
_cell.angle_alpha   90.00
_cell.angle_beta   90.00
_cell.angle_gamma   90.00
#
_symmetry.space_group_name_H-M   'P 1'
#
loop_
_entity.id
_entity.type
_entity.pdbx_description
1 polymer ?
#
loop_
_entity_poly.entity_id
_entity_poly.type
_entity_poly.pdbx_seq_one_letter_code
_entity_poly.pdbx_strand_id
1 'polypeptide(L)' 'MQKGPALCKARSDNADTHPKRRLMGRAAAAARTGAQLHFAPWTCICSGGFDGRRPKGVPVKIIGQ' A
#
# COMPACT_ATOMS: atom_id res chain seq x y z
N MET A 1 -10.68 -21.24 -42.21
CA MET A 1 -10.54 -19.93 -41.51
C MET A 1 -9.39 -20.05 -40.52
N GLN A 2 -8.29 -19.35 -40.75
CA GLN A 2 -7.07 -19.41 -39.95
C GLN A 2 -7.33 -18.82 -38.55
N LYS A 3 -7.05 -19.56 -37.49
CA LYS A 3 -7.02 -19.03 -36.12
C LYS A 3 -5.73 -18.21 -35.99
N GLY A 4 -5.85 -16.88 -36.01
CA GLY A 4 -4.73 -15.98 -35.75
C GLY A 4 -4.16 -16.18 -34.34
N PRO A 5 -2.86 -15.89 -34.12
CA PRO A 5 -2.23 -16.12 -32.82
C PRO A 5 -2.90 -15.25 -31.75
N ALA A 6 -3.46 -15.90 -30.73
CA ALA A 6 -4.01 -15.24 -29.56
C ALA A 6 -2.90 -14.43 -28.89
N LEU A 7 -2.99 -13.11 -29.03
CA LEU A 7 -2.06 -12.15 -28.44
C LEU A 7 -2.23 -12.19 -26.92
N CYS A 8 -1.39 -12.95 -26.22
CA CYS A 8 -1.28 -12.94 -24.76
C CYS A 8 -0.62 -11.63 -24.29
N LYS A 9 -1.30 -10.49 -24.47
CA LYS A 9 -1.00 -9.28 -23.69
C LYS A 9 -1.65 -9.42 -22.32
N ALA A 10 -0.94 -10.05 -21.39
CA ALA A 10 -1.20 -9.86 -19.97
C ALA A 10 -0.80 -8.41 -19.59
N ARG A 11 -1.61 -7.43 -20.00
CA ARG A 11 -1.46 -6.05 -19.56
C ARG A 11 -1.95 -6.02 -18.11
N SER A 12 -1.01 -6.19 -17.19
CA SER A 12 -1.30 -6.07 -15.76
C SER A 12 -1.91 -4.70 -15.49
N ASP A 13 -3.18 -4.66 -15.07
CA ASP A 13 -3.91 -3.43 -14.71
C ASP A 13 -3.24 -2.63 -13.57
N ASN A 14 -2.16 -3.17 -12.99
CA ASN A 14 -1.49 -2.65 -11.81
C ASN A 14 -0.24 -1.82 -12.14
N ALA A 15 -0.06 -1.42 -13.40
CA ALA A 15 1.10 -0.62 -13.84
C ALA A 15 1.26 0.69 -13.03
N ASP A 16 0.14 1.26 -12.56
CA ASP A 16 0.07 2.48 -11.77
C ASP A 16 0.20 2.25 -10.24
N THR A 17 0.03 1.01 -9.76
CA THR A 17 0.21 0.63 -8.34
C THR A 17 1.65 0.88 -7.86
N HIS A 18 2.64 0.56 -8.70
CA HIS A 18 4.06 0.70 -8.36
C HIS A 18 4.51 2.16 -8.19
N PRO A 19 4.20 3.10 -9.12
CA PRO A 19 4.54 4.51 -8.94
C PRO A 19 3.81 5.16 -7.77
N LYS A 20 2.51 4.87 -7.55
CA LYS A 20 1.76 5.38 -6.39
C LYS A 20 2.37 4.94 -5.06
N ARG A 21 2.83 3.69 -4.96
CA ARG A 21 3.55 3.20 -3.77
C ARG A 21 4.87 3.92 -3.54
N ARG A 22 5.59 4.29 -4.60
CA ARG A 22 6.85 5.04 -4.47
C ARG A 22 6.59 6.44 -3.94
N LEU A 23 5.55 7.10 -4.42
CA LEU A 23 5.21 8.47 -4.03
C LEU A 23 4.67 8.54 -2.59
N MET A 24 3.75 7.64 -2.22
CA MET A 24 3.10 7.65 -0.90
C MET A 24 4.00 7.11 0.24
N GLY A 25 5.10 6.45 -0.11
CA GLY A 25 5.95 5.76 0.86
C GLY A 25 5.43 4.38 1.27
N ARG A 26 6.29 3.61 1.96
CA ARG A 26 6.02 2.21 2.35
C ARG A 26 5.75 2.03 3.84
N ALA A 27 6.02 3.04 4.66
CA ALA A 27 5.89 3.00 6.10
C ALA A 27 5.68 4.42 6.64
N ALA A 28 5.02 4.51 7.78
CA ALA A 28 4.91 5.73 8.58
C ALA A 28 5.43 5.44 9.98
N ALA A 29 6.05 6.44 10.62
CA ALA A 29 6.47 6.39 12.01
C ALA A 29 5.73 7.48 12.79
N ALA A 30 5.28 7.15 13.99
CA ALA A 30 4.61 8.07 14.90
C ALA A 30 5.20 7.92 16.30
N ALA A 31 5.25 9.04 17.04
CA ALA A 31 5.69 9.02 18.43
C ALA A 31 4.61 8.37 19.32
N ARG A 32 5.06 7.75 20.41
CA ARG A 32 4.18 7.23 21.46
C ARG A 32 4.41 8.06 22.72
N THR A 33 3.34 8.61 23.28
CA THR A 33 3.37 9.36 24.54
C THR A 33 2.50 8.61 25.55
N GLY A 34 3.13 8.00 26.56
CA GLY A 34 2.43 7.11 27.49
C GLY A 34 1.85 5.87 26.80
N ALA A 35 0.55 5.61 26.99
CA ALA A 35 -0.16 4.47 26.40
C ALA A 35 -0.78 4.74 25.02
N GLN A 36 -0.58 5.95 24.44
CA GLN A 36 -1.26 6.37 23.21
C GLN A 36 -0.27 6.84 22.13
N LEU A 37 -0.65 6.64 20.86
CA LEU A 37 0.05 7.21 19.71
C LEU A 37 -0.26 8.69 19.62
N HIS A 38 0.78 9.51 19.42
CA HIS A 38 0.66 10.95 19.38
C HIS A 38 0.36 11.42 17.95
N PHE A 39 -0.89 11.80 17.71
CA PHE A 39 -1.35 12.35 16.43
C PHE A 39 -1.95 13.75 16.65
N ALA A 40 -1.74 14.64 15.68
CA ALA A 40 -2.52 15.87 15.59
C ALA A 40 -3.96 15.55 15.17
N PRO A 41 -4.96 16.39 15.48
CA PRO A 41 -6.38 16.05 15.28
C PRO A 41 -6.80 15.82 13.82
N TRP A 42 -5.97 16.23 12.85
CA TRP A 42 -6.16 15.99 11.42
C TRP A 42 -5.28 14.86 10.86
N THR A 43 -4.51 14.18 11.71
CA THR A 43 -3.57 13.14 11.28
C THR A 43 -4.15 11.75 11.50
N CYS A 44 -4.20 10.97 10.43
CA CYS A 44 -4.63 9.57 10.44
C CYS A 44 -3.62 8.74 9.65
N ILE A 45 -3.29 7.54 10.13
CA ILE A 45 -2.50 6.57 9.37
C ILE A 45 -3.45 5.73 8.50
N CYS A 46 -3.26 5.76 7.19
CA CYS A 46 -4.07 5.02 6.23
C CYS A 46 -3.25 3.94 5.52
N SER A 47 -3.87 2.78 5.27
CA SER A 47 -3.30 1.74 4.41
C SER A 47 -3.66 2.02 2.95
N GLY A 48 -2.65 2.33 2.11
CA GLY A 48 -2.82 2.57 0.68
C GLY A 48 -3.01 1.28 -0.11
N GLY A 49 -4.25 0.81 -0.25
CA GLY A 49 -4.60 -0.36 -1.05
C GLY A 49 -4.62 -0.11 -2.56
N PHE A 50 -3.46 0.00 -3.21
CA PHE A 50 -3.38 0.36 -4.65
C PHE A 50 -3.56 -0.81 -5.63
N ASP A 51 -3.74 -2.04 -5.14
CA ASP A 51 -3.94 -3.25 -5.93
C ASP A 51 -4.90 -4.15 -5.15
N GLY A 52 -6.18 -3.79 -5.28
CA GLY A 52 -7.28 -4.15 -4.37
C GLY A 52 -7.85 -5.56 -4.53
N ARG A 53 -7.17 -6.45 -5.25
CA ARG A 53 -7.65 -7.82 -5.52
C ARG A 53 -6.95 -8.90 -4.69
N ARG A 54 -6.06 -8.53 -3.75
CA ARG A 54 -5.36 -9.49 -2.88
C ARG A 54 -5.30 -9.01 -1.42
N PRO A 55 -5.48 -9.90 -0.43
CA PRO A 55 -5.28 -9.57 0.96
C PRO A 55 -3.79 -9.21 1.18
N LYS A 56 -3.54 -8.01 1.69
CA LYS A 56 -2.19 -7.53 2.03
C LYS A 56 -2.18 -7.08 3.48
N GLY A 57 -1.29 -7.66 4.29
CA GLY A 57 -1.09 -7.26 5.67
C GLY A 57 -0.21 -6.03 5.79
N VAL A 58 -0.47 -5.19 6.79
CA VAL A 58 0.38 -4.05 7.17
C VAL A 58 1.04 -4.38 8.51
N PRO A 59 2.36 -4.62 8.56
CA PRO A 59 3.03 -4.90 9.82
C PRO A 59 3.08 -3.64 10.69
N VAL A 60 2.80 -3.80 11.99
CA VAL A 60 2.93 -2.74 12.98
C VAL A 60 3.96 -3.17 14.01
N LYS A 61 4.92 -2.29 14.30
CA LYS A 61 5.95 -2.52 15.31
C LYS A 61 6.01 -1.32 16.25
N ILE A 62 5.89 -1.59 17.55
CA ILE A 62 6.09 -0.61 18.61
C ILE A 62 7.46 -0.87 19.22
N ILE A 63 8.25 0.19 19.39
CA ILE A 63 9.60 0.14 19.97
C ILE A 63 9.66 1.22 21.04
N GLY A 64 10.11 0.86 22.23
CA GLY A 64 10.15 1.73 23.40
C GLY A 64 10.06 0.90 24.68
N GLN A 65 10.25 1.56 25.82
CA GLN A 65 9.95 0.98 27.14
C GLN A 65 8.50 1.24 27.53
#